data_AF-A0A2N2ZRL9-F1
#
_entry.id   AF-A0A2N2ZRL9-F1
#
_cell.length_a   1.000
_cell.length_b   1.000
_cell.length_c   1.000
_cell.angle_alpha   90.00
_cell.angle_beta   90.00
_cell.angle_gamma   90.00
#
_symmetry.space_group_name_H-M   'P 1'
#
loop_
_entity.id
_entity.type
_entity.pdbx_description
1 polymer ?
#
loop_
_entity_poly.entity_id
_entity_poly.type
_entity_poly.pdbx_seq_one_letter_code
_entity_poly.pdbx_strand_id
1 'polypeptide(L)' 'MKKTTLLLLTSIISLAGIAQDDLKAKAILDKLSEKTKKYTSIKTTFDYQIVNKAEGLNEKQAGTLQ' A
#
# COMPACT_ATOMS: atom_id res chain seq x y z
N MET A 1 27.59 -28.38 20.08
CA MET A 1 26.53 -27.56 20.69
C MET A 1 26.60 -26.09 20.28
N LYS A 2 27.71 -25.36 20.49
CA LYS A 2 27.79 -23.93 20.08
C LYS A 2 27.54 -23.68 18.57
N LYS A 3 28.07 -24.53 17.69
CA LYS A 3 27.91 -24.41 16.23
C LYS A 3 26.48 -24.74 15.75
N THR A 4 25.82 -25.71 16.38
CA THR A 4 24.43 -26.10 16.07
C THR A 4 23.44 -25.06 16.59
N THR A 5 23.71 -24.46 17.76
CA THR A 5 22.92 -23.33 18.27
C THR A 5 23.07 -22.08 17.40
N LEU A 6 24.28 -21.80 16.89
CA LEU A 6 24.51 -20.69 15.97
C LEU A 6 23.76 -20.87 14.64
N LEU A 7 23.77 -22.08 14.08
CA LEU A 7 23.05 -22.40 12.83
C LEU A 7 21.52 -22.26 12.99
N LEU A 8 21.00 -22.68 14.14
CA LEU A 8 19.58 -22.55 14.46
C LEU A 8 19.18 -21.07 14.61
N LEU A 9 20.04 -20.26 15.24
CA LEU A 9 19.81 -18.82 15.42
C LEU A 9 19.84 -18.07 14.09
N THR A 10 20.78 -18.39 13.20
CA THR A 10 20.83 -17.80 11.85
C THR A 10 19.62 -18.17 11.01
N SER A 11 19.09 -19.40 11.15
CA SER A 11 17.91 -19.85 10.42
C SER A 11 16.64 -19.07 10.82
N ILE A 12 16.46 -18.79 12.11
CA ILE A 12 15.31 -18.03 12.64
C ILE A 12 15.33 -16.56 12.15
N ILE A 13 16.51 -15.94 12.05
CA ILE A 13 16.65 -14.55 11.59
C ILE A 13 16.27 -14.41 10.11
N SER A 14 16.59 -15.40 9.26
CA SER A 14 16.22 -15.39 7.83
C SER A 14 14.70 -15.45 7.59
N LEU A 15 13.93 -16.06 8.47
CA LEU A 15 12.46 -16.13 8.36
C LEU A 15 11.77 -14.82 8.77
N ALA A 16 12.38 -14.03 9.65
CA ALA A 16 11.83 -12.76 10.12
C ALA A 16 11.90 -11.63 9.07
N GLY A 17 12.73 -11.76 8.03
CA GLY A 17 12.88 -10.75 6.97
C GLY A 17 11.71 -10.69 5.98
N ILE A 18 10.94 -11.78 5.82
CA ILE A 18 9.87 -11.90 4.82
C ILE A 18 8.52 -11.33 5.31
N ALA A 19 8.34 -11.17 6.63
CA ALA A 19 7.06 -10.72 7.22
C ALA A 19 6.94 -9.20 7.42
N GLN A 20 8.01 -8.42 7.22
CA GLN A 20 8.00 -6.99 7.55
C GLN A 20 7.20 -6.13 6.57
N ASP A 21 7.13 -6.52 5.30
CA ASP A 21 6.45 -5.73 4.27
C ASP A 21 4.93 -5.84 4.38
N ASP A 22 4.42 -7.02 4.75
CA ASP A 22 2.99 -7.27 4.98
C ASP A 22 2.47 -6.44 6.16
N LEU A 23 3.23 -6.34 7.25
CA LEU A 23 2.87 -5.53 8.42
C LEU A 23 2.78 -4.04 8.09
N LYS A 24 3.70 -3.53 7.27
CA LYS A 24 3.69 -2.12 6.86
C LYS A 24 2.52 -1.82 5.92
N ALA A 25 2.27 -2.68 4.93
CA ALA A 25 1.14 -2.55 4.03
C ALA A 25 -0.18 -2.57 4.80
N LYS A 26 -0.34 -3.53 5.73
CA LYS A 26 -1.52 -3.61 6.60
C LYS A 26 -1.70 -2.33 7.42
N ALA A 27 -0.64 -1.81 8.03
CA ALA A 27 -0.74 -0.59 8.83
C ALA A 27 -1.18 0.64 8.00
N ILE A 28 -0.77 0.73 6.73
CA ILE A 28 -1.23 1.79 5.81
C ILE A 28 -2.72 1.62 5.50
N LEU A 29 -3.16 0.40 5.17
CA LEU A 29 -4.57 0.11 4.88
C LEU A 29 -5.48 0.33 6.10
N ASP A 30 -5.01 -0.03 7.30
CA ASP A 30 -5.72 0.19 8.55
C ASP A 30 -5.94 1.69 8.78
N LYS A 31 -4.90 2.52 8.61
CA LYS A 31 -5.00 3.98 8.75
C LYS A 31 -5.92 4.61 7.71
N LEU A 32 -5.85 4.16 6.45
CA LEU A 32 -6.75 4.62 5.40
C LEU A 32 -8.20 4.28 5.77
N SER A 33 -8.45 3.03 6.17
CA SER A 33 -9.77 2.53 6.55
C SER A 33 -10.35 3.27 7.74
N GLU A 34 -9.54 3.53 8.77
CA GLU A 34 -9.97 4.28 9.95
C GLU A 34 -10.38 5.71 9.58
N LYS A 35 -9.63 6.35 8.66
CA LYS A 35 -9.93 7.70 8.20
C LYS A 35 -11.20 7.75 7.35
N THR A 36 -11.33 6.82 6.40
CA THR A 36 -12.47 6.84 5.45
C THR A 36 -13.77 6.41 6.09
N LYS A 37 -13.76 5.48 7.05
CA LYS A 37 -14.95 5.07 7.81
C LYS A 37 -15.60 6.20 8.61
N LYS A 38 -14.86 7.26 8.94
CA LYS A 38 -15.38 8.43 9.66
C LYS A 38 -16.26 9.33 8.77
N TYR A 39 -16.16 9.19 7.44
CA TYR A 39 -17.00 9.96 6.52
C TYR A 39 -18.35 9.28 6.36
N THR A 40 -19.44 9.99 6.69
CA THR A 40 -20.82 9.51 6.50
C THR A 40 -21.32 9.75 5.07
N SER A 41 -20.72 10.69 4.36
CA SER A 41 -20.93 10.98 2.94
C SER A 41 -19.65 11.60 2.38
N ILE A 42 -19.42 11.47 1.06
CA ILE A 42 -18.25 12.05 0.38
C ILE A 42 -18.73 12.83 -0.84
N LYS A 43 -18.59 14.15 -0.78
CA LYS A 43 -18.77 15.05 -1.91
C LYS A 43 -17.44 15.71 -2.24
N THR A 44 -16.96 15.55 -3.47
CA THR A 44 -15.67 16.10 -3.91
C THR A 44 -15.72 16.48 -5.39
N THR A 45 -14.84 17.39 -5.79
CA THR A 45 -14.49 17.61 -7.19
C THR A 45 -13.16 16.92 -7.48
N PHE A 46 -12.93 16.51 -8.73
CA PHE A 46 -11.68 15.88 -9.13
C PHE A 46 -11.30 16.31 -10.55
N ASP A 47 -10.00 16.34 -10.80
CA ASP A 47 -9.42 16.41 -12.14
C ASP A 47 -8.68 15.10 -12.40
N TYR A 48 -9.01 14.40 -13.48
CA TYR A 48 -8.29 13.22 -13.93
C TYR A 48 -7.53 13.54 -15.22
N GLN A 49 -6.34 12.93 -15.37
CA GLN A 49 -5.59 12.92 -16.62
C GLN A 49 -5.21 11.49 -16.99
N ILE A 50 -5.53 11.05 -18.22
CA ILE A 50 -5.01 9.80 -18.80
C ILE A 50 -3.91 10.17 -19.78
N VAL A 51 -2.73 9.57 -19.60
CA VAL A 51 -1.60 9.71 -20.51
C VAL A 51 -1.19 8.32 -21.01
N ASN A 52 -1.51 7.99 -22.26
CA ASN A 52 -0.98 6.82 -22.95
C ASN A 52 0.01 7.28 -24.03
N LYS A 53 1.31 7.17 -23.73
CA LYS A 53 2.38 7.59 -24.66
C LYS A 53 2.42 6.74 -25.94
N ALA A 54 2.06 5.46 -25.87
CA ALA A 54 2.11 4.56 -27.02
C ALA A 54 1.03 4.88 -28.05
N GLU A 55 -0.13 5.38 -27.59
CA GLU A 55 -1.27 5.75 -28.43
C GLU A 55 -1.38 7.27 -28.63
N GLY A 56 -0.41 8.04 -28.12
CA GLY A 56 -0.41 9.51 -28.21
C GLY A 56 -1.54 10.19 -27.41
N LEU A 57 -2.18 9.46 -26.49
CA LEU A 57 -3.33 9.95 -25.75
C LEU A 57 -2.89 10.79 -24.54
N ASN A 58 -3.49 11.97 -24.39
CA ASN A 58 -3.27 12.87 -23.26
C ASN A 58 -4.57 13.65 -22.99
N GLU A 59 -5.49 12.99 -22.26
CA GLU A 59 -6.82 13.51 -21.99
C GLU A 59 -6.92 14.02 -20.57
N LYS A 60 -7.64 15.13 -20.39
CA LYS A 60 -7.94 15.72 -19.08
C LYS A 60 -9.45 15.88 -18.93
N GLN A 61 -9.96 15.55 -17.76
CA GLN A 61 -11.37 15.71 -17.45
C GLN A 61 -11.54 16.11 -15.99
N ALA A 62 -12.40 17.11 -15.77
CA ALA A 62 -12.87 17.50 -14.45
C ALA A 62 -14.23 16.84 -14.17
N GLY A 63 -14.52 16.58 -12.90
CA GLY A 63 -15.77 15.98 -12.49
C GLY A 63 -16.10 16.23 -11.03
N THR A 64 -17.30 15.79 -10.64
CA THR A 64 -17.76 15.82 -9.25
C THR A 64 -18.25 14.44 -8.84
N LEU A 65 -17.89 14.01 -7.64
CA LEU A 65 -18.42 12.83 -6.96
C LEU A 65 -19.30 13.34 -5.81
N GLN A 66 -20.51 12.83 -5.67
CA GLN A 66 -21.46 13.19 -4.61
C GLN A 66 -21.99 11.94 -3.92
#